data_AF-A0A3B8J0M5-F1
#
_entry.id   AF-A0A3B8J0M5-F1
#
_cell.length_a   1.000
_cell.length_b   1.000
_cell.length_c   1.000
_cell.angle_alpha   90.00
_cell.angle_beta   90.00
_cell.angle_gamma   90.00
#
_symmetry.space_group_name_H-M   'P 1'
#
loop_
_entity.id
_entity.type
_entity.pdbx_description
1 polymer ?
#
loop_
_entity_poly.entity_id
_entity_poly.type
_entity_poly.pdbx_seq_one_letter_code
_entity_poly.pdbx_strand_id
1 'polypeptide(L)'
;MGKHTPQLFQTWLAEFTEKTGVGIEHGDYKRIADLSPKPDDKGVYTADYVRKVLLDIRDNREILSRAKAYLQQKAKLIKALRKGQKP
;
A
#
# COMPACT_ATOMS: atom_id res chain seq x y z
N MET A 1 -27.12 -2.82 14.34
CA MET A 1 -26.09 -3.81 13.94
C MET A 1 -25.61 -3.47 12.55
N GLY A 2 -24.50 -2.73 12.41
CA GLY A 2 -23.80 -2.60 11.13
C GLY A 2 -22.46 -3.30 11.30
N LYS A 3 -22.34 -4.55 10.87
CA LYS A 3 -21.04 -5.20 10.80
C LYS A 3 -20.25 -4.44 9.74
N HIS A 4 -19.40 -3.50 10.16
CA HIS A 4 -18.38 -2.90 9.32
C HIS A 4 -17.51 -4.07 8.86
N THR A 5 -17.79 -4.62 7.69
CA THR A 5 -16.89 -5.56 7.04
C THR A 5 -15.57 -4.83 6.91
N PRO A 6 -14.49 -5.28 7.57
CA PRO A 6 -13.23 -4.59 7.45
C PRO A 6 -12.82 -4.72 5.98
N GLN A 7 -12.61 -3.55 5.40
CA GLN A 7 -12.38 -3.34 3.99
C GLN A 7 -11.19 -4.20 3.62
N LEU A 8 -11.35 -5.12 2.65
CA LEU A 8 -10.44 -6.26 2.45
C LEU A 8 -8.95 -5.86 2.37
N PHE A 9 -8.66 -4.64 1.95
CA PHE A 9 -7.31 -4.09 1.95
C PHE A 9 -6.79 -3.75 3.36
N GLN A 10 -7.60 -3.12 4.21
CA GLN A 10 -7.20 -2.71 5.56
C GLN A 10 -7.00 -3.91 6.49
N THR A 11 -7.88 -4.92 6.38
CA THR A 11 -7.67 -6.20 7.08
C THR A 11 -6.35 -6.83 6.67
N TRP A 12 -6.12 -6.93 5.36
CA TRP A 12 -4.88 -7.47 4.81
C TRP A 12 -3.67 -6.66 5.25
N LEU A 13 -3.76 -5.31 5.28
CA LEU A 13 -2.67 -4.43 5.69
C LEU A 13 -2.33 -4.63 7.18
N ALA A 14 -3.33 -4.79 8.05
CA ALA A 14 -3.12 -5.07 9.46
C ALA A 14 -2.37 -6.40 9.66
N GLU A 15 -2.85 -7.48 9.04
CA GLU A 15 -2.20 -8.80 9.08
C GLU A 15 -0.78 -8.77 8.49
N PHE A 16 -0.61 -8.05 7.37
CA PHE A 16 0.69 -7.90 6.72
C PHE A 16 1.67 -7.11 7.59
N THR A 17 1.20 -6.03 8.23
CA THR A 17 2.01 -5.20 9.13
C THR A 17 2.43 -5.99 10.36
N GLU A 18 1.51 -6.75 10.97
CA GLU A 18 1.82 -7.63 12.11
C GLU A 18 2.88 -8.67 11.74
N LYS A 19 2.75 -9.31 10.57
CA LYS A 19 3.66 -10.37 10.12
C LYS A 19 5.04 -9.86 9.70
N THR A 20 5.12 -8.68 9.09
CA THR A 20 6.35 -8.18 8.45
C THR A 20 7.00 -7.01 9.17
N GLY A 21 6.26 -6.33 10.05
CA GLY A 21 6.62 -5.04 10.64
C GLY A 21 6.58 -3.88 9.64
N VAL A 22 6.00 -4.07 8.44
CA VAL A 22 5.96 -3.06 7.38
C VAL A 22 4.56 -2.52 7.21
N GLY A 23 4.38 -1.26 7.59
CA GLY A 23 3.18 -0.48 7.34
C GLY A 23 3.36 0.54 6.22
N ILE A 24 2.28 1.29 5.96
CA ILE A 24 2.27 2.43 5.05
C ILE A 24 2.80 3.66 5.78
N GLU A 25 3.82 4.29 5.23
CA GLU A 25 4.38 5.55 5.70
C GLU A 25 3.93 6.73 4.84
N HIS A 26 4.10 7.96 5.32
CA HIS A 26 3.64 9.17 4.61
C HIS A 26 4.21 9.27 3.18
N GLY A 27 5.48 8.89 2.98
CA GLY A 27 6.11 8.89 1.66
C GLY A 27 5.59 7.80 0.71
N ASP A 28 4.94 6.76 1.23
CA ASP A 28 4.48 5.63 0.42
C ASP A 28 3.26 5.99 -0.41
N TYR A 29 2.40 6.90 0.08
CA TYR A 29 1.26 7.39 -0.70
C TYR A 29 1.71 8.01 -2.02
N LYS A 30 2.80 8.81 -1.99
CA LYS A 30 3.37 9.39 -3.20
C LYS A 30 3.97 8.32 -4.10
N ARG A 31 4.75 7.39 -3.57
CA ARG A 31 5.36 6.30 -4.35
C ARG A 31 4.32 5.41 -5.03
N ILE A 32 3.27 5.03 -4.32
CA ILE A 32 2.17 4.23 -4.88
C ILE A 32 1.45 5.02 -5.96
N ALA A 33 1.27 6.33 -5.78
CA ALA A 33 0.71 7.20 -6.79
C ALA A 33 1.57 7.24 -8.06
N ASP A 34 2.89 7.44 -7.91
CA ASP A 34 3.86 7.44 -9.01
C ASP A 34 3.91 6.07 -9.74
N LEU A 35 3.57 4.96 -9.06
CA LEU A 35 3.46 3.61 -9.62
C LEU A 35 2.09 3.29 -10.25
N SER A 36 1.13 4.21 -10.15
CA SER A 36 -0.25 4.04 -10.60
C SER A 36 -0.58 5.12 -11.64
N PRO A 37 -0.12 4.97 -12.90
CA PRO A 37 -0.47 5.91 -13.95
C PRO A 37 -1.98 5.87 -14.22
N LYS A 38 -2.57 7.02 -14.54
CA LYS A 38 -3.96 7.08 -14.96
C LYS A 38 -4.11 6.51 -16.37
N PRO A 39 -5.26 5.89 -16.70
CA PRO A 39 -5.61 5.63 -18.08
C PRO A 39 -5.67 6.97 -18.85
N ASP A 40 -5.19 6.98 -20.09
CA ASP A 40 -5.13 8.14 -21.01
C ASP A 40 -3.98 9.15 -20.82
N ASP A 41 -2.80 8.73 -20.33
CA ASP A 41 -1.60 9.61 -20.25
C ASP A 41 -1.79 10.87 -19.39
N LYS A 42 -2.85 10.90 -18.56
CA LYS A 42 -3.21 12.04 -17.68
C LYS A 42 -2.30 12.16 -16.43
N GLY A 43 -1.08 11.63 -16.53
CA GLY A 43 -0.14 11.51 -15.43
C GLY A 43 -0.56 10.51 -14.36
N VAL A 44 -0.17 10.77 -13.12
CA VAL A 44 -0.38 9.88 -11.97
C VAL A 44 -1.50 10.38 -11.06
N TYR A 45 -2.00 9.53 -10.16
CA TYR A 45 -2.88 9.98 -9.09
C TYR A 45 -2.14 10.90 -8.10
N THR A 46 -2.88 11.65 -7.29
CA THR A 46 -2.28 12.42 -6.20
C THR A 46 -2.09 11.51 -4.98
N ALA A 47 -1.14 11.85 -4.10
CA ALA A 47 -0.94 11.13 -2.85
C ALA A 47 -2.20 11.13 -1.97
N ASP A 48 -2.95 12.25 -1.94
CA ASP A 48 -4.23 12.34 -1.23
C ASP A 48 -5.28 11.39 -1.81
N TYR A 49 -5.37 11.28 -3.14
CA TYR A 49 -6.29 10.35 -3.78
C TYR A 49 -5.95 8.90 -3.41
N VAL A 50 -4.67 8.54 -3.48
CA VAL A 50 -4.21 7.21 -3.04
C VAL A 50 -4.54 6.99 -1.57
N ARG A 51 -4.26 7.95 -0.67
CA ARG A 51 -4.62 7.85 0.74
C ARG A 51 -6.11 7.55 0.93
N LYS A 52 -6.99 8.25 0.21
CA LYS A 52 -8.44 8.01 0.26
C LYS A 52 -8.81 6.61 -0.24
N VAL A 53 -8.15 6.10 -1.27
CA VAL A 53 -8.37 4.72 -1.75
C VAL A 53 -7.93 3.69 -0.71
N LEU A 54 -6.77 3.89 -0.08
CA LEU A 54 -6.27 2.94 0.94
C LEU A 54 -7.08 3.00 2.24
N LEU A 55 -7.71 4.13 2.52
CA LEU A 55 -8.70 4.29 3.60
C LEU A 55 -10.11 3.83 3.21
N ASP A 56 -10.29 3.24 2.02
CA ASP A 56 -11.57 2.76 1.49
C ASP A 56 -12.64 3.87 1.33
N ILE A 57 -12.21 5.14 1.24
CA ILE A 57 -13.08 6.29 0.97
C ILE A 57 -13.41 6.36 -0.54
N ARG A 58 -12.56 5.77 -1.38
CA ARG A 58 -12.69 5.71 -2.85
C ARG A 58 -12.36 4.30 -3.35
N ASP A 59 -13.09 3.82 -4.34
CA ASP A 59 -12.77 2.54 -5.00
C ASP A 59 -11.81 2.77 -6.17
N ASN A 60 -10.65 2.12 -6.13
CA ASN A 60 -9.76 2.00 -7.27
C ASN A 60 -8.91 0.73 -7.13
N ARG A 61 -9.34 -0.34 -7.79
CA ARG A 61 -8.71 -1.67 -7.71
C ARG A 61 -7.26 -1.70 -8.18
N GLU A 62 -6.90 -0.85 -9.14
CA GLU A 62 -5.54 -0.79 -9.65
C GLU A 62 -4.58 -0.24 -8.58
N ILE A 63 -4.94 0.87 -7.94
CA ILE A 63 -4.15 1.45 -6.84
C ILE A 63 -4.00 0.45 -5.70
N LEU A 64 -5.07 -0.27 -5.32
CA LEU A 64 -5.01 -1.29 -4.28
C LEU A 64 -4.04 -2.43 -4.66
N SER A 65 -4.08 -2.90 -5.90
CA SER A 65 -3.17 -3.94 -6.40
C SER A 65 -1.71 -3.46 -6.38
N ARG A 66 -1.45 -2.24 -6.87
CA ARG A 66 -0.12 -1.62 -6.87
C ARG A 66 0.40 -1.40 -5.45
N ALA A 67 -0.45 -0.95 -4.52
CA ALA A 67 -0.11 -0.78 -3.11
C ALA A 67 0.31 -2.10 -2.46
N LYS A 68 -0.43 -3.20 -2.71
CA LYS A 68 -0.05 -4.54 -2.21
C LYS A 68 1.31 -4.96 -2.75
N ALA A 69 1.53 -4.85 -4.06
CA ALA A 69 2.80 -5.21 -4.69
C ALA A 69 3.98 -4.38 -4.14
N TYR A 70 3.79 -3.07 -3.98
CA TYR A 70 4.77 -2.17 -3.39
C TYR A 70 5.16 -2.58 -1.97
N LEU A 71 4.18 -2.83 -1.09
CA LEU A 71 4.42 -3.21 0.30
C LEU A 71 5.11 -4.58 0.41
N GLN A 72 4.73 -5.54 -0.43
CA GLN A 72 5.41 -6.84 -0.51
C GLN A 72 6.89 -6.69 -0.91
N GLN A 73 7.19 -5.83 -1.88
CA GLN A 73 8.57 -5.54 -2.27
C GLN A 73 9.34 -4.83 -1.14
N LYS A 74 8.73 -3.83 -0.51
CA LYS A 74 9.30 -3.12 0.66
C LYS A 74 9.68 -4.10 1.77
N ALA A 75 8.77 -5.02 2.13
CA ALA A 75 9.05 -6.05 3.12
C ALA A 75 10.17 -7.01 2.69
N LYS A 76 10.25 -7.38 1.41
CA LYS A 76 11.34 -8.22 0.89
C LYS A 76 12.69 -7.53 1.03
N LEU A 77 12.77 -6.23 0.69
CA LEU A 77 14.00 -5.43 0.79
C LEU A 77 14.44 -5.26 2.25
N ILE A 78 13.52 -4.89 3.14
CA ILE A 78 13.82 -4.76 4.58
C ILE A 78 14.29 -6.09 5.16
N LYS A 79 13.65 -7.21 4.80
CA LYS A 79 14.07 -8.55 5.23
C LYS A 79 15.47 -8.92 4.72
N ALA A 80 15.81 -8.55 3.48
CA ALA A 80 17.14 -8.78 2.92
C ALA A 80 18.21 -7.96 3.65
N LEU A 81 17.93 -6.68 3.92
CA LEU A 81 18.82 -5.79 4.68
C LEU A 81 19.07 -6.31 6.10
N ARG A 82 18.03 -6.76 6.80
CA ARG A 82 18.15 -7.37 8.14
C ARG A 82 18.97 -8.66 8.15
N LYS A 83 18.97 -9.43 7.05
CA LYS A 83 19.78 -10.65 6.93
C LYS A 83 21.25 -10.38 6.61
N GLY A 84 21.54 -9.28 5.91
CA GLY A 84 22.90 -8.84 5.57
C GLY A 84 23.62 -8.18 6.73
N GLN A 85 22.90 -7.66 7.73
CA GLN A 85 23.44 -7.21 9.01
C GLN A 85 23.57 -8.40 9.97
N LYS A 86 24.47 -9.34 9.68
CA LYS A 86 24.93 -10.33 10.65
C LYS A 86 26.33 -9.86 11.13
N PRO A 87 26.57 -9.73 12.45
CA PRO A 87 27.91 -9.47 12.97
C PRO A 87 28.89 -10.60 12.64
#